data_AF-A0A6L5YWI4-F1
#
_entry.id   AF-A0A6L5YWI4-F1
#
_cell.length_a   1.000
_cell.length_b   1.000
_cell.length_c   1.000
_cell.angle_alpha   90.00
_cell.angle_beta   90.00
_cell.angle_gamma   90.00
#
_symmetry.space_group_name_H-M   'P 1'
#
loop_
_entity.id
_entity.type
_entity.pdbx_description
1 polymer ?
#
loop_
_entity_poly.entity_id
_entity_poly.type
_entity_poly.pdbx_seq_one_letter_code
_entity_poly.pdbx_strand_id
1 'polypeptide(L)'
;DIKGFFDNVNHGKLMKQIWNLGIRDKRLLCIISKLLKCEIEGEGIPTKGTPQGGILSPLLSNIVLNELDWWISDQWETYMPRKGNSKGFAQYARQYTNLKDGYIVRYADDFKIMCRTYPEAQRYYHAVVDFLNNRLGLEISPEKSKVTNLKKNSSDFLGFKIKAVPQGKSKYGYVAKTDMCEKALKKSKANLRQKILEIQNHTNAEEVKKYNSAVTGIQNYYRIATNVYNNLTEVDYALLRTRNNRLRKKAKIVRFGETPSDFKKKTTGIRDCKKIYRIMDIHMLPITGVHHKSPMNFSQEICNYTEKGRKKIHNNQRAVESSKLKAFQMFLNEDDTIEFRNNVVSKFVAQYGKCYITGNELEPENAVGIRIKPKERNGTDDYSNIVIVSKAVIPLIEDKNADYCSNLSEKQKVKLNRLRRARKLKPVKGTCKLA
;
A
#
# COMPACT_ATOMS: atom_id res chain seq x y z
N ASP A 1 13.79 -20.14 5.63
CA ASP A 1 14.04 -19.43 6.88
C ASP A 1 15.49 -19.66 7.30
N ILE A 2 16.19 -18.60 7.67
CA ILE A 2 17.62 -18.62 8.03
C ILE A 2 17.72 -18.80 9.55
N LYS A 3 18.61 -19.68 10.01
CA LYS A 3 18.79 -19.95 11.45
C LYS A 3 19.61 -18.84 12.10
N GLY A 4 19.00 -18.10 13.03
CA GLY A 4 19.70 -17.07 13.82
C GLY A 4 20.40 -16.05 12.93
N PHE A 5 19.69 -15.46 11.98
CA PHE A 5 20.30 -14.65 10.92
C PHE A 5 21.14 -13.50 11.47
N PHE A 6 20.61 -12.72 12.42
CA PHE A 6 21.32 -11.59 13.02
C PHE A 6 22.57 -12.01 13.79
N ASP A 7 22.63 -13.25 14.29
CA ASP A 7 23.74 -13.71 15.14
C ASP A 7 24.87 -14.34 14.30
N ASN A 8 24.59 -14.67 13.03
CA ASN A 8 25.51 -15.39 12.14
C ASN A 8 26.08 -14.54 11.00
N VAL A 9 25.80 -13.24 10.95
CA VAL A 9 26.34 -12.35 9.90
C VAL A 9 27.87 -12.27 9.97
N ASN A 10 28.56 -12.62 8.89
CA ASN A 10 30.01 -12.49 8.82
C ASN A 10 30.44 -11.02 8.59
N HIS A 11 31.16 -10.42 9.55
CA HIS A 11 31.60 -9.02 9.48
C HIS A 11 32.51 -8.76 8.28
N GLY A 12 33.51 -9.61 8.04
CA GLY A 12 34.47 -9.43 6.95
C GLY A 12 33.78 -9.46 5.58
N LYS A 13 32.81 -10.36 5.41
CA LYS A 13 32.01 -10.44 4.18
C LYS A 13 31.12 -9.20 4.02
N LEU A 14 30.40 -8.79 5.06
CA LEU A 14 29.57 -7.58 5.05
C LEU A 14 30.39 -6.35 4.64
N MET A 15 31.58 -6.15 5.24
CA MET A 15 32.45 -5.02 4.89
C MET A 15 32.90 -5.06 3.43
N LYS A 16 33.23 -6.24 2.88
CA LYS A 16 33.55 -6.40 1.46
C LYS A 16 32.34 -6.11 0.55
N GLN A 17 31.14 -6.51 0.94
CA GLN A 17 29.92 -6.20 0.19
C GLN A 17 29.65 -4.69 0.15
N ILE A 18 29.76 -4.01 1.29
CA ILE A 18 29.61 -2.55 1.39
C ILE A 18 30.63 -1.84 0.48
N TRP A 19 31.89 -2.30 0.48
CA TRP A 19 32.92 -1.77 -0.40
C TRP A 19 32.58 -1.97 -1.88
N ASN A 20 32.16 -3.17 -2.26
CA ASN A 20 31.80 -3.53 -3.64
C ASN A 20 30.55 -2.80 -4.15
N LEU A 21 29.64 -2.38 -3.25
CA LEU A 21 28.53 -1.50 -3.59
C LEU A 21 28.97 -0.07 -3.98
N GLY A 22 30.26 0.27 -3.78
CA GLY A 22 30.84 1.56 -4.15
C GLY A 22 31.03 2.54 -3.00
N ILE A 23 30.76 2.12 -1.75
CA ILE A 23 31.00 2.94 -0.57
C ILE A 23 32.49 2.84 -0.22
N ARG A 24 33.26 3.87 -0.59
CA ARG A 24 34.73 3.92 -0.43
C ARG A 24 35.21 4.83 0.70
N ASP A 25 34.29 5.44 1.46
CA ASP A 25 34.66 6.27 2.61
C ASP A 25 35.20 5.40 3.75
N LYS A 26 36.52 5.47 3.95
CA LYS A 26 37.24 4.71 4.99
C LYS A 26 36.79 5.07 6.41
N ARG A 27 36.39 6.33 6.67
CA ARG A 27 35.96 6.77 8.00
C ARG A 27 34.64 6.10 8.37
N LEU A 28 33.67 6.15 7.46
CA LEU A 28 32.38 5.48 7.63
C LEU A 28 32.55 3.97 7.83
N LEU A 29 33.37 3.32 7.00
CA LEU A 29 33.63 1.89 7.12
C LEU A 29 34.29 1.53 8.46
N CYS A 30 35.21 2.36 8.95
CA CYS A 30 35.81 2.18 10.27
C CYS A 30 34.77 2.27 11.39
N ILE A 31 33.86 3.24 11.33
CA ILE A 31 32.76 3.39 12.30
C ILE A 31 31.85 2.16 12.27
N ILE A 32 31.40 1.72 11.09
CA ILE A 32 30.56 0.53 10.94
C ILE A 32 31.27 -0.70 11.51
N SER A 33 32.56 -0.88 11.21
CA SER A 33 33.35 -1.99 11.75
C SER A 33 33.48 -1.93 13.27
N LYS A 34 33.60 -0.74 13.88
CA LYS A 34 33.66 -0.58 15.34
C LYS A 34 32.30 -0.89 15.98
N LEU A 35 31.21 -0.45 15.37
CA LEU A 35 29.85 -0.77 15.84
C LEU A 35 29.56 -2.27 15.82
N LEU A 36 30.01 -2.97 14.76
CA LEU A 36 29.86 -4.43 14.65
C LEU A 36 30.68 -5.21 15.69
N LYS A 37 31.80 -4.65 16.13
CA LYS A 37 32.73 -5.24 17.11
C LYS A 37 32.63 -4.59 18.49
N CYS A 38 31.54 -3.88 18.75
CA CYS A 38 31.31 -3.29 20.06
C CYS A 38 31.10 -4.42 21.06
N GLU A 39 31.74 -4.32 22.23
CA GLU A 39 31.52 -5.25 23.32
C GLU A 39 30.07 -5.21 23.77
N ILE A 40 29.48 -6.39 23.94
CA ILE A 40 28.15 -6.57 24.47
C ILE A 40 28.30 -7.04 25.92
N GLU A 41 27.66 -6.32 26.83
CA GLU A 41 27.67 -6.66 28.25
C GLU A 41 27.16 -8.10 28.45
N GLY A 42 28.01 -8.97 29.04
CA GLY A 42 27.71 -10.38 29.27
C GLY A 42 28.06 -11.35 28.13
N GLU A 43 28.33 -10.87 26.91
CA GLU A 43 28.69 -11.71 25.75
C GLU A 43 30.11 -11.44 25.20
N GLY A 44 30.71 -10.31 25.58
CA GLY A 44 32.05 -9.91 25.13
C GLY A 44 32.04 -9.30 23.72
N ILE A 45 33.20 -9.34 23.04
CA ILE A 45 33.34 -8.78 21.68
C ILE A 45 32.82 -9.79 20.65
N PRO A 46 31.74 -9.48 19.90
CA PRO A 46 31.19 -10.38 18.91
C PRO A 46 32.14 -10.53 17.71
N THR A 47 32.42 -11.78 17.33
CA THR A 47 33.20 -12.12 16.14
C THR A 47 32.34 -12.26 14.87
N LYS A 48 31.03 -12.44 15.06
CA LYS A 48 30.00 -12.53 14.03
C LYS A 48 28.69 -11.94 14.56
N GLY A 49 27.77 -11.67 13.64
CA GLY A 49 26.45 -11.14 13.93
C GLY A 49 26.38 -9.61 13.87
N THR A 50 25.17 -9.09 14.04
CA THR A 50 24.86 -7.67 14.12
C THR A 50 24.00 -7.46 15.36
N PRO A 51 24.29 -6.46 16.20
CA PRO A 51 23.57 -6.27 17.46
C PRO A 51 22.06 -6.07 17.22
N GLN A 52 21.23 -6.94 17.79
CA GLN A 52 19.78 -6.84 17.67
C GLN A 52 19.28 -5.62 18.45
N GLY A 53 18.49 -4.77 17.80
CA GLY A 53 18.00 -3.51 18.39
C GLY A 53 18.76 -2.25 17.93
N GLY A 54 19.92 -2.40 17.28
CA GLY A 54 20.58 -1.29 16.60
C GLY A 54 19.79 -0.84 15.36
N ILE A 55 19.60 0.48 15.20
CA ILE A 55 18.89 1.06 14.03
C ILE A 55 19.56 0.66 12.71
N LEU A 56 20.89 0.45 12.73
CA LEU A 56 21.67 0.07 11.57
C LEU A 56 21.53 -1.40 11.18
N SER A 57 21.25 -2.28 12.15
CA SER A 57 21.28 -3.74 11.94
C SER A 57 20.31 -4.19 10.83
N PRO A 58 19.04 -3.76 10.77
CA PRO A 58 18.13 -4.11 9.66
C PRO A 58 18.63 -3.65 8.28
N LEU A 59 19.40 -2.56 8.20
CA LEU A 59 19.98 -2.11 6.95
C LEU A 59 21.14 -3.01 6.52
N LEU A 60 22.05 -3.34 7.45
CA LEU A 60 23.16 -4.26 7.19
C LEU A 60 22.65 -5.64 6.76
N SER A 61 21.62 -6.13 7.43
CA SER A 61 20.90 -7.34 7.06
C SER A 61 20.43 -7.35 5.61
N ASN A 62 19.85 -6.25 5.14
CA ASN A 62 19.43 -6.12 3.75
C ASN A 62 20.61 -6.08 2.78
N ILE A 63 21.75 -5.46 3.16
CA ILE A 63 22.97 -5.46 2.35
C ILE A 63 23.51 -6.89 2.19
N VAL A 64 23.52 -7.68 3.26
CA VAL A 64 23.99 -9.07 3.23
C VAL A 64 23.15 -9.91 2.25
N LEU A 65 21.83 -9.81 2.36
CA LEU A 65 20.90 -10.61 1.55
C LEU A 65 20.68 -10.05 0.14
N ASN A 66 21.05 -8.80 -0.13
CA ASN A 66 20.95 -8.22 -1.47
C ASN A 66 21.75 -9.02 -2.51
N GLU A 67 22.89 -9.61 -2.13
CA GLU A 67 23.67 -10.48 -3.03
C GLU A 67 22.87 -11.73 -3.44
N LEU A 68 22.09 -12.31 -2.52
CA LEU A 68 21.20 -13.44 -2.81
C LEU A 68 20.07 -13.02 -3.76
N ASP A 69 19.47 -11.85 -3.53
CA ASP A 69 18.39 -11.34 -4.36
C ASP A 69 18.83 -11.16 -5.82
N TRP A 70 19.98 -10.50 -6.04
CA TRP A 70 20.54 -10.32 -7.38
C TRP A 70 20.93 -11.64 -8.02
N TRP A 71 21.51 -12.57 -7.26
CA TRP A 71 21.87 -13.88 -7.78
C TRP A 71 20.64 -14.65 -8.26
N ILE A 72 19.53 -14.64 -7.51
CA ILE A 72 18.27 -15.30 -7.92
C ILE A 72 17.64 -14.56 -9.11
N SER A 73 17.59 -13.22 -9.07
CA SER A 73 16.98 -12.41 -10.13
C SER A 73 17.70 -12.62 -11.46
N ASP A 74 19.03 -12.73 -11.45
CA ASP A 74 19.86 -13.00 -12.64
C ASP A 74 19.59 -14.37 -13.28
N GLN A 75 19.07 -15.34 -12.52
CA GLN A 75 18.69 -16.65 -13.10
C GLN A 75 17.44 -16.58 -13.99
N TRP A 76 16.57 -15.58 -13.80
CA TRP A 76 15.26 -15.54 -14.46
C TRP A 76 14.73 -14.13 -14.76
N GLU A 77 14.51 -13.30 -13.75
CA GLU A 77 13.77 -12.03 -13.87
C GLU A 77 14.56 -10.97 -14.65
N THR A 78 15.85 -10.83 -14.38
CA THR A 78 16.73 -9.87 -15.07
C THR A 78 17.59 -10.52 -16.15
N TYR A 79 17.40 -11.82 -16.41
CA TYR A 79 18.17 -12.53 -17.42
C TYR A 79 17.94 -11.93 -18.81
N MET A 80 19.02 -11.50 -19.45
CA MET A 80 19.00 -10.99 -20.82
C MET A 80 19.63 -12.01 -21.78
N PRO A 81 18.90 -12.50 -22.79
CA PRO A 81 19.48 -13.40 -23.78
C PRO A 81 20.54 -12.66 -24.60
N ARG A 82 21.66 -13.34 -24.88
CA ARG A 82 22.74 -12.79 -25.74
C ARG A 82 22.27 -12.50 -27.18
N LYS A 83 21.23 -13.18 -27.66
CA LYS A 83 20.60 -12.95 -28.97
C LYS A 83 19.07 -13.04 -28.81
N GLY A 84 18.35 -12.04 -29.33
CA GLY A 84 16.88 -12.03 -29.40
C GLY A 84 16.21 -10.92 -28.60
N ASN A 85 14.96 -10.63 -28.95
CA ASN A 85 14.13 -9.65 -28.23
C ASN A 85 13.67 -10.20 -26.86
N SER A 86 13.66 -9.36 -25.84
CA SER A 86 13.17 -9.71 -24.49
C SER A 86 11.69 -10.11 -24.47
N LYS A 87 10.89 -9.57 -25.40
CA LYS A 87 9.47 -9.92 -25.58
C LYS A 87 9.35 -11.35 -26.11
N GLY A 88 8.87 -12.25 -25.27
CA GLY A 88 8.64 -13.66 -25.61
C GLY A 88 9.77 -14.61 -25.20
N PHE A 89 10.94 -14.09 -24.81
CA PHE A 89 12.07 -14.91 -24.35
C PHE A 89 11.68 -15.79 -23.16
N ALA A 90 10.93 -15.27 -22.18
CA ALA A 90 10.49 -16.06 -21.03
C ALA A 90 9.63 -17.28 -21.41
N GLN A 91 8.87 -17.21 -22.52
CA GLN A 91 8.08 -18.36 -23.00
C GLN A 91 8.98 -19.37 -23.73
N TYR A 92 9.91 -18.90 -24.56
CA TYR A 92 10.92 -19.73 -25.21
C TYR A 92 11.82 -20.44 -24.19
N ALA A 93 12.37 -19.69 -23.23
CA ALA A 93 13.26 -20.20 -22.19
C ALA A 93 12.62 -21.33 -21.39
N ARG A 94 11.32 -21.24 -21.09
CA ARG A 94 10.56 -22.31 -20.41
C ARG A 94 10.47 -23.61 -21.20
N GLN A 95 10.46 -23.52 -22.53
CA GLN A 95 10.24 -24.67 -23.40
C GLN A 95 11.55 -25.29 -23.88
N TYR A 96 12.60 -24.48 -24.05
CA TYR A 96 13.81 -24.88 -24.77
C TYR A 96 15.11 -24.71 -23.98
N THR A 97 15.06 -24.19 -22.74
CA THR A 97 16.27 -23.98 -21.93
C THR A 97 16.13 -24.59 -20.53
N ASN A 98 17.28 -24.89 -19.92
CA ASN A 98 17.35 -25.39 -18.53
C ASN A 98 17.46 -24.27 -17.49
N LEU A 99 17.10 -23.03 -17.87
CA LEU A 99 17.05 -21.89 -16.95
C LEU A 99 16.09 -22.20 -15.78
N LYS A 100 16.42 -21.70 -14.60
CA LYS A 100 15.61 -21.92 -13.41
C LYS A 100 14.52 -20.85 -13.39
N ASP A 101 13.25 -21.19 -13.63
CA ASP A 101 12.16 -20.22 -13.58
C ASP A 101 11.66 -20.01 -12.14
N GLY A 102 11.85 -18.81 -11.62
CA GLY A 102 11.49 -18.50 -10.24
C GLY A 102 11.34 -17.02 -10.00
N TYR A 103 10.44 -16.67 -9.10
CA TYR A 103 10.32 -15.31 -8.57
C TYR A 103 10.55 -15.33 -7.07
N ILE A 104 11.43 -14.46 -6.58
CA ILE A 104 11.67 -14.29 -5.15
C ILE A 104 10.78 -13.20 -4.58
N VAL A 105 10.19 -13.47 -3.41
CA VAL A 105 9.56 -12.47 -2.55
C VAL A 105 10.26 -12.55 -1.21
N ARG A 106 10.99 -11.51 -0.85
CA ARG A 106 11.73 -11.42 0.42
C ARG A 106 11.16 -10.31 1.30
N TYR A 107 11.08 -10.58 2.59
CA TYR A 107 10.79 -9.62 3.64
C TYR A 107 11.77 -9.84 4.79
N ALA A 108 12.73 -8.93 4.94
CA ALA A 108 13.88 -9.10 5.83
C ALA A 108 14.61 -10.44 5.57
N ASP A 109 14.63 -11.34 6.54
CA ASP A 109 15.23 -12.68 6.53
C ASP A 109 14.29 -13.78 5.99
N ASP A 110 12.97 -13.57 6.05
CA ASP A 110 11.98 -14.51 5.52
C ASP A 110 11.76 -14.27 4.03
N PHE A 111 11.94 -15.30 3.21
CA PHE A 111 11.74 -15.23 1.77
C PHE A 111 11.10 -16.50 1.22
N LYS A 112 10.42 -16.33 0.09
CA LYS A 112 9.80 -17.41 -0.67
C LYS A 112 10.17 -17.31 -2.13
N ILE A 113 10.49 -18.46 -2.72
CA ILE A 113 10.76 -18.58 -4.15
C ILE A 113 9.59 -19.32 -4.78
N MET A 114 8.89 -18.63 -5.68
CA MET A 114 7.71 -19.12 -6.37
C MET A 114 8.13 -19.74 -7.70
N CYS A 115 8.02 -21.06 -7.81
CA CYS A 115 8.35 -21.84 -9.01
C CYS A 115 7.08 -22.46 -9.61
N ARG A 116 7.12 -22.81 -10.89
CA ARG A 116 5.99 -23.40 -11.60
C ARG A 116 5.88 -24.91 -11.35
N THR A 117 7.01 -25.62 -11.32
CA THR A 117 7.05 -27.07 -11.10
C THR A 117 7.82 -27.46 -9.85
N TYR A 118 7.57 -28.69 -9.38
CA TYR A 118 8.26 -29.25 -8.22
C TYR A 118 9.76 -29.50 -8.47
N PRO A 119 10.20 -30.06 -9.62
CA PRO A 119 11.63 -30.22 -9.89
C PRO A 119 12.41 -28.90 -9.91
N GLU A 120 11.84 -27.84 -10.49
CA GLU A 120 12.44 -26.50 -10.48
C GLU A 120 12.57 -25.97 -9.05
N ALA A 121 11.53 -26.14 -8.22
CA ALA A 121 11.56 -25.75 -6.82
C ALA A 121 12.66 -26.50 -6.03
N GLN A 122 12.86 -27.79 -6.30
CA GLN A 122 13.91 -28.58 -5.67
C GLN A 122 15.31 -28.12 -6.12
N ARG A 123 15.50 -27.80 -7.41
CA ARG A 123 16.74 -27.23 -7.92
C ARG A 123 17.07 -25.89 -7.26
N TYR A 124 16.07 -25.02 -7.09
CA TYR A 124 16.24 -23.76 -6.37
C TYR A 124 16.56 -23.97 -4.90
N TYR A 125 15.90 -24.93 -4.25
CA TYR A 125 16.15 -25.24 -2.85
C TYR A 125 17.63 -25.59 -2.62
N HIS A 126 18.16 -26.59 -3.33
CA HIS A 126 19.57 -26.99 -3.21
C HIS A 126 20.53 -25.85 -3.58
N ALA A 127 20.27 -25.15 -4.69
CA ALA A 127 21.14 -24.06 -5.12
C ALA A 127 21.20 -22.90 -4.11
N VAL A 128 20.08 -22.59 -3.43
CA VAL A 128 20.03 -21.57 -2.37
C VAL A 128 20.72 -22.05 -1.10
N VAL A 129 20.55 -23.32 -0.72
CA VAL A 129 21.28 -23.93 0.41
C VAL A 129 22.80 -23.76 0.20
N ASP A 130 23.28 -24.16 -0.97
CA ASP A 130 24.69 -24.11 -1.32
C ASP A 130 25.20 -22.66 -1.37
N PHE A 131 24.39 -21.74 -1.92
CA PHE A 131 24.73 -20.32 -1.95
C PHE A 131 24.82 -19.71 -0.54
N LEU A 132 23.85 -20.00 0.33
CA LEU A 132 23.84 -19.48 1.69
C LEU A 132 25.02 -20.02 2.49
N ASN A 133 25.30 -21.32 2.42
CA ASN A 133 26.41 -21.96 3.12
C ASN A 133 27.78 -21.49 2.59
N ASN A 134 28.03 -21.68 1.28
CA ASN A 134 29.36 -21.46 0.71
C ASN A 134 29.68 -19.98 0.53
N ARG A 135 28.69 -19.18 0.12
CA ARG A 135 28.91 -17.77 -0.21
C ARG A 135 28.67 -16.88 0.98
N LEU A 136 27.55 -17.02 1.69
CA LEU A 136 27.18 -16.11 2.79
C LEU A 136 27.62 -16.60 4.18
N GLY A 137 27.94 -17.89 4.33
CA GLY A 137 28.26 -18.49 5.63
C GLY A 137 27.04 -18.56 6.56
N LEU A 138 25.83 -18.65 6.00
CA LEU A 138 24.57 -18.66 6.75
C LEU A 138 23.90 -20.03 6.65
N GLU A 139 23.54 -20.59 7.80
CA GLU A 139 22.80 -21.85 7.87
C GLU A 139 21.29 -21.61 7.75
N ILE A 140 20.61 -22.47 7.01
CA ILE A 140 19.15 -22.53 6.93
C ILE A 140 18.58 -23.39 8.06
N SER A 141 17.36 -23.06 8.49
CA SER A 141 16.58 -23.92 9.39
C SER A 141 15.85 -25.01 8.59
N PRO A 142 16.22 -26.30 8.71
CA PRO A 142 15.60 -27.38 7.92
C PRO A 142 14.14 -27.62 8.31
N GLU A 143 13.80 -27.45 9.59
CA GLU A 143 12.44 -27.65 10.11
C GLU A 143 11.43 -26.65 9.54
N LYS A 144 11.89 -25.43 9.26
CA LYS A 144 11.04 -24.34 8.77
C LYS A 144 11.08 -24.20 7.25
N SER A 145 12.18 -24.63 6.61
CA SER A 145 12.39 -24.48 5.17
C SER A 145 11.92 -25.73 4.44
N LYS A 146 10.83 -25.62 3.68
CA LYS A 146 10.26 -26.74 2.93
C LYS A 146 9.71 -26.34 1.57
N VAL A 147 9.77 -27.26 0.61
CA VAL A 147 9.10 -27.13 -0.69
C VAL A 147 7.64 -27.53 -0.54
N THR A 148 6.71 -26.62 -0.81
CA THR A 148 5.26 -26.87 -0.67
C THR A 148 4.52 -26.57 -1.96
N ASN A 149 3.67 -27.51 -2.39
CA ASN A 149 2.74 -27.29 -3.49
C ASN A 149 1.50 -26.51 -3.01
N LEU A 150 1.36 -25.27 -3.47
CA LEU A 150 0.26 -24.36 -3.11
C LEU A 150 -1.13 -24.80 -3.59
N LYS A 151 -1.22 -25.72 -4.56
CA LYS A 151 -2.50 -26.26 -5.04
C LYS A 151 -3.10 -27.27 -4.06
N LYS A 152 -2.25 -28.04 -3.38
CA LYS A 152 -2.66 -29.05 -2.38
C LYS A 152 -2.64 -28.47 -0.97
N ASN A 153 -1.51 -27.87 -0.60
CA ASN A 153 -1.23 -27.36 0.73
C ASN A 153 -1.28 -25.84 0.76
N SER A 154 -1.42 -25.27 1.96
CA SER A 154 -1.23 -23.83 2.18
C SER A 154 0.19 -23.53 2.66
N SER A 155 0.65 -22.31 2.41
CA SER A 155 1.93 -21.83 2.89
C SER A 155 1.75 -20.52 3.66
N ASP A 156 2.36 -20.43 4.84
CA ASP A 156 2.23 -19.27 5.73
C ASP A 156 3.35 -18.26 5.48
N PHE A 157 3.03 -16.98 5.28
CA PHE A 157 4.00 -15.90 5.05
C PHE A 157 3.51 -14.60 5.69
N LEU A 158 4.33 -13.94 6.52
CA LEU A 158 4.00 -12.65 7.17
C LEU A 158 2.63 -12.60 7.87
N GLY A 159 2.18 -13.72 8.43
CA GLY A 159 0.87 -13.84 9.10
C GLY A 159 -0.30 -14.18 8.17
N PHE A 160 -0.07 -14.37 6.88
CA PHE A 160 -1.06 -14.80 5.89
C PHE A 160 -0.87 -16.26 5.52
N LYS A 161 -1.97 -16.98 5.38
CA LYS A 161 -2.05 -18.35 4.85
C LYS A 161 -2.45 -18.26 3.39
N ILE A 162 -1.57 -18.70 2.48
CA ILE A 162 -1.74 -18.57 1.03
C ILE A 162 -2.01 -19.97 0.44
N LYS A 163 -3.07 -20.09 -0.37
CA LYS A 163 -3.43 -21.32 -1.10
C LYS A 163 -3.87 -20.98 -2.52
N ALA A 164 -3.48 -21.80 -3.50
CA ALA A 164 -3.98 -21.70 -4.87
C ALA A 164 -5.27 -22.51 -5.02
N VAL A 165 -6.37 -21.87 -5.41
CA VAL A 165 -7.69 -22.48 -5.57
C VAL A 165 -8.13 -22.35 -7.04
N PRO A 166 -8.68 -23.40 -7.66
CA PRO A 166 -9.17 -23.31 -9.03
C PRO A 166 -10.34 -22.31 -9.12
N GLN A 167 -10.34 -21.47 -10.15
CA GLN A 167 -11.43 -20.54 -10.46
C GLN A 167 -11.64 -20.46 -11.97
N GLY A 168 -12.81 -20.94 -12.43
CA GLY A 168 -13.09 -21.18 -13.85
C GLY A 168 -13.03 -19.96 -14.78
N LYS A 169 -13.21 -18.74 -14.25
CA LYS A 169 -13.13 -17.49 -15.02
C LYS A 169 -11.72 -16.86 -15.05
N SER A 170 -10.73 -17.48 -14.42
CA SER A 170 -9.38 -16.91 -14.35
C SER A 170 -8.53 -17.31 -15.57
N LYS A 171 -7.71 -16.39 -16.08
CA LYS A 171 -6.83 -16.60 -17.25
C LYS A 171 -5.94 -17.84 -17.15
N TYR A 172 -5.56 -18.24 -15.93
CA TYR A 172 -4.67 -19.36 -15.65
C TYR A 172 -5.36 -20.49 -14.86
N GLY A 173 -6.69 -20.44 -14.72
CA GLY A 173 -7.49 -21.45 -14.02
C GLY A 173 -7.37 -21.46 -12.49
N TYR A 174 -6.43 -20.72 -11.89
CA TYR A 174 -6.21 -20.67 -10.44
C TYR A 174 -6.09 -19.22 -9.93
N VAL A 175 -6.54 -19.01 -8.69
CA VAL A 175 -6.36 -17.76 -7.94
C VAL A 175 -5.79 -18.01 -6.56
N ALA A 176 -5.05 -17.03 -6.03
CA ALA A 176 -4.54 -17.08 -4.68
C ALA A 176 -5.65 -16.72 -3.68
N LYS A 177 -6.11 -17.71 -2.91
CA LYS A 177 -6.90 -17.51 -1.71
C LYS A 177 -5.97 -17.21 -0.55
N THR A 178 -6.24 -16.12 0.15
CA THR A 178 -5.48 -15.65 1.29
C THR A 178 -6.38 -15.54 2.53
N ASP A 179 -5.88 -16.10 3.63
CA ASP A 179 -6.49 -16.18 4.95
C ASP A 179 -5.51 -15.65 6.01
N MET A 180 -6.00 -15.35 7.21
CA MET A 180 -5.14 -15.15 8.39
C MET A 180 -4.52 -16.49 8.81
N CYS A 181 -3.25 -16.52 9.20
CA CYS A 181 -2.65 -17.74 9.74
C CYS A 181 -3.21 -18.09 11.12
N GLU A 182 -3.17 -19.37 11.48
CA GLU A 182 -3.75 -19.86 12.74
C GLU A 182 -3.06 -19.23 13.96
N LYS A 183 -1.75 -18.99 13.89
CA LYS A 183 -0.99 -18.27 14.92
C LYS A 183 -1.48 -16.82 15.05
N ALA A 184 -1.75 -16.14 13.94
CA ALA A 184 -2.26 -14.76 13.91
C ALA A 184 -3.69 -14.68 14.46
N LEU A 185 -4.55 -15.65 14.13
CA LEU A 185 -5.90 -15.75 14.68
C LEU A 185 -5.88 -15.91 16.20
N LYS A 186 -5.06 -16.85 16.71
CA LYS A 186 -4.88 -17.08 18.15
C LYS A 186 -4.35 -15.82 18.85
N LYS A 187 -3.33 -15.17 18.29
CA LYS A 187 -2.76 -13.92 18.83
C LYS A 187 -3.78 -12.78 18.85
N SER A 188 -4.54 -12.62 17.77
CA SER A 188 -5.59 -11.58 17.66
C SER A 188 -6.70 -11.81 18.67
N LYS A 189 -7.16 -13.06 18.82
CA LYS A 189 -8.14 -13.46 19.83
C LYS A 189 -7.65 -13.17 21.25
N ALA A 190 -6.40 -13.55 21.57
CA ALA A 190 -5.83 -13.34 22.90
C ALA A 190 -5.70 -11.83 23.23
N ASN A 191 -5.16 -11.05 22.30
CA ASN A 191 -5.02 -9.59 22.46
C ASN A 191 -6.38 -8.91 22.66
N LEU A 192 -7.35 -9.17 21.77
CA LEU A 192 -8.69 -8.57 21.89
C LEU A 192 -9.43 -9.03 23.15
N ARG A 193 -9.25 -10.27 23.58
CA ARG A 193 -9.80 -10.77 24.86
C ARG A 193 -9.22 -9.99 26.03
N GLN A 194 -7.91 -9.77 26.05
CA GLN A 194 -7.23 -9.01 27.09
C GLN A 194 -7.76 -7.57 27.14
N LYS A 195 -7.91 -6.90 25.99
CA LYS A 195 -8.51 -5.55 25.92
C LYS A 195 -9.94 -5.49 26.43
N ILE A 196 -10.75 -6.52 26.21
CA ILE A 196 -12.11 -6.59 26.78
C ILE A 196 -12.07 -6.73 28.32
N LEU A 197 -11.10 -7.47 28.86
CA LEU A 197 -10.91 -7.60 30.31
C LEU A 197 -10.40 -6.30 30.94
N GLU A 198 -9.50 -5.60 30.27
CA GLU A 198 -9.00 -4.27 30.71
C GLU A 198 -10.14 -3.26 30.81
N ILE A 199 -11.03 -3.21 29.80
CA ILE A 199 -12.26 -2.38 29.82
C ILE A 199 -13.19 -2.77 30.99
N GLN A 200 -13.25 -4.06 31.34
CA GLN A 200 -14.06 -4.52 32.47
C GLN A 200 -13.50 -4.01 33.79
N ASN A 201 -12.18 -4.05 33.97
CA ASN A 201 -11.54 -3.64 35.22
C ASN A 201 -11.54 -2.11 35.36
N HIS A 202 -11.19 -1.40 34.28
CA HIS A 202 -11.12 0.06 34.23
C HIS A 202 -12.06 0.59 33.15
N THR A 203 -13.25 1.03 33.56
CA THR A 203 -14.24 1.59 32.64
C THR A 203 -13.86 3.03 32.28
N ASN A 204 -12.87 3.19 31.41
CA ASN A 204 -12.42 4.49 30.93
C ASN A 204 -12.57 4.58 29.40
N ALA A 205 -12.82 5.78 28.91
CA ALA A 205 -12.82 6.13 27.50
C ALA A 205 -11.51 5.74 26.80
N GLU A 206 -10.38 5.82 27.50
CA GLU A 206 -9.07 5.46 26.96
C GLU A 206 -8.95 3.97 26.62
N GLU A 207 -9.48 3.08 27.46
CA GLU A 207 -9.44 1.63 27.22
C GLU A 207 -10.29 1.24 26.01
N VAL A 208 -11.43 1.91 25.81
CA VAL A 208 -12.25 1.76 24.60
C VAL A 208 -11.50 2.24 23.37
N LYS A 209 -10.74 3.35 23.46
CA LYS A 209 -9.88 3.83 22.37
C LYS A 209 -8.75 2.83 22.08
N LYS A 210 -8.10 2.25 23.09
CA LYS A 210 -7.08 1.20 22.94
C LYS A 210 -7.64 -0.03 22.21
N TYR A 211 -8.83 -0.48 22.59
CA TYR A 211 -9.54 -1.56 21.90
C TYR A 211 -9.82 -1.20 20.43
N ASN A 212 -10.37 0.00 20.18
CA ASN A 212 -10.67 0.47 18.82
C ASN A 212 -9.40 0.52 17.95
N SER A 213 -8.31 1.06 18.48
CA SER A 213 -7.00 1.09 17.80
C SER A 213 -6.48 -0.30 17.49
N ALA A 214 -6.62 -1.26 18.42
CA ALA A 214 -6.22 -2.65 18.19
C ALA A 214 -7.05 -3.31 17.07
N VAL A 215 -8.38 -3.12 17.08
CA VAL A 215 -9.26 -3.62 16.02
C VAL A 215 -8.92 -2.99 14.68
N THR A 216 -8.75 -1.67 14.62
CA THR A 216 -8.36 -0.95 13.40
C THR A 216 -7.00 -1.42 12.89
N GLY A 217 -6.01 -1.66 13.76
CA GLY A 217 -4.71 -2.19 13.37
C GLY A 217 -4.81 -3.58 12.73
N ILE A 218 -5.55 -4.49 13.35
CA ILE A 218 -5.80 -5.84 12.82
C ILE A 218 -6.53 -5.76 11.47
N GLN A 219 -7.60 -4.98 11.39
CA GLN A 219 -8.37 -4.81 10.14
C GLN A 219 -7.50 -4.23 9.03
N ASN A 220 -6.72 -3.17 9.32
CA ASN A 220 -5.88 -2.52 8.31
C ASN A 220 -4.75 -3.41 7.80
N TYR A 221 -4.15 -4.22 8.66
CA TYR A 221 -3.11 -5.15 8.24
C TYR A 221 -3.69 -6.31 7.42
N TYR A 222 -4.76 -6.95 7.91
CA TYR A 222 -5.32 -8.15 7.28
C TYR A 222 -6.36 -7.87 6.18
N ARG A 223 -6.75 -6.61 5.90
CA ARG A 223 -7.70 -6.27 4.80
C ARG A 223 -7.25 -6.75 3.43
N ILE A 224 -5.96 -7.04 3.25
CA ILE A 224 -5.41 -7.55 1.99
C ILE A 224 -5.79 -9.03 1.79
N ALA A 225 -6.12 -9.75 2.86
CA ALA A 225 -6.59 -11.13 2.76
C ALA A 225 -7.96 -11.20 2.10
N THR A 226 -8.13 -12.12 1.14
CA THR A 226 -9.39 -12.32 0.42
C THR A 226 -10.52 -12.77 1.34
N ASN A 227 -10.20 -13.57 2.37
CA ASN A 227 -11.18 -14.17 3.27
C ASN A 227 -11.23 -13.49 4.65
N VAL A 228 -10.74 -12.24 4.74
CA VAL A 228 -10.60 -11.51 6.01
C VAL A 228 -11.91 -11.43 6.81
N TYR A 229 -13.04 -11.25 6.13
CA TYR A 229 -14.35 -11.16 6.78
C TYR A 229 -14.70 -12.43 7.56
N ASN A 230 -14.49 -13.60 6.95
CA ASN A 230 -14.80 -14.89 7.59
C ASN A 230 -13.81 -15.18 8.74
N ASN A 231 -12.53 -14.88 8.55
CA ASN A 231 -11.51 -15.04 9.59
C ASN A 231 -11.82 -14.17 10.83
N LEU A 232 -12.22 -12.91 10.62
CA LEU A 232 -12.57 -12.01 11.72
C LEU A 232 -13.95 -12.34 12.33
N THR A 233 -14.85 -12.94 11.57
CA THR A 233 -16.12 -13.47 12.10
C THR A 233 -15.88 -14.60 13.08
N GLU A 234 -14.94 -15.51 12.80
CA GLU A 234 -14.53 -16.57 13.73
C GLU A 234 -13.99 -15.98 15.04
N VAL A 235 -13.14 -14.95 14.95
CA VAL A 235 -12.62 -14.24 16.12
C VAL A 235 -13.73 -13.54 16.90
N ASP A 236 -14.65 -12.84 16.21
CA ASP A 236 -15.79 -12.16 16.86
C ASP A 236 -16.71 -13.15 17.57
N TYR A 237 -17.01 -14.29 16.93
CA TYR A 237 -17.83 -15.36 17.51
C TYR A 237 -17.17 -15.94 18.78
N ALA A 238 -15.87 -16.21 18.74
CA ALA A 238 -15.13 -16.71 19.90
C ALA A 238 -15.10 -15.70 21.06
N LEU A 239 -15.16 -14.40 20.77
CA LEU A 239 -15.19 -13.34 21.77
C LEU A 239 -16.61 -12.98 22.23
N LEU A 240 -17.65 -13.41 21.52
CA LEU A 240 -19.05 -13.06 21.78
C LEU A 240 -19.45 -13.32 23.24
N ARG A 241 -19.21 -14.54 23.75
CA ARG A 241 -19.54 -14.91 25.14
C ARG A 241 -18.80 -14.04 26.16
N THR A 242 -17.52 -13.76 25.89
CA THR A 242 -16.69 -12.96 26.80
C THR A 242 -17.17 -11.51 26.80
N ARG A 243 -17.37 -10.92 25.61
CA ARG A 243 -17.88 -9.55 25.44
C ARG A 243 -19.24 -9.38 26.11
N ASN A 244 -20.19 -10.27 25.83
CA ASN A 244 -21.54 -10.19 26.39
C ASN A 244 -21.51 -10.31 27.91
N ASN A 245 -20.79 -11.30 28.47
CA ASN A 245 -20.79 -11.51 29.92
C ASN A 245 -20.04 -10.41 30.69
N ARG A 246 -18.91 -9.94 30.16
CA ARG A 246 -18.07 -8.95 30.86
C ARG A 246 -18.60 -7.52 30.73
N LEU A 247 -19.23 -7.17 29.61
CA LEU A 247 -19.69 -5.80 29.35
C LEU A 247 -21.20 -5.58 29.63
N ARG A 248 -21.96 -6.62 29.99
CA ARG A 248 -23.43 -6.55 30.20
C ARG A 248 -23.87 -5.40 31.11
N LYS A 249 -23.16 -5.17 32.21
CA LYS A 249 -23.52 -4.15 33.23
C LYS A 249 -23.00 -2.74 32.90
N LYS A 250 -22.02 -2.63 32.00
CA LYS A 250 -21.25 -1.39 31.77
C LYS A 250 -21.44 -0.76 30.39
N ALA A 251 -21.93 -1.53 29.42
CA ALA A 251 -22.11 -1.06 28.05
C ALA A 251 -23.60 -0.90 27.70
N LYS A 252 -23.94 0.22 27.08
CA LYS A 252 -25.25 0.44 26.45
C LYS A 252 -25.21 -0.09 25.02
N ILE A 253 -26.29 -0.72 24.57
CA ILE A 253 -26.38 -1.23 23.20
C ILE A 253 -27.11 -0.19 22.35
N VAL A 254 -26.48 0.21 21.24
CA VAL A 254 -26.98 1.18 20.27
C VAL A 254 -27.01 0.51 18.88
N ARG A 255 -27.92 0.93 17.99
CA ARG A 255 -27.92 0.43 16.61
C ARG A 255 -26.85 1.13 15.79
N PHE A 256 -26.22 0.41 14.85
CA PHE A 256 -25.21 1.00 13.97
C PHE A 256 -25.74 2.23 13.21
N GLY A 257 -27.00 2.20 12.79
CA GLY A 257 -27.66 3.35 12.12
C GLY A 257 -27.70 4.64 12.96
N GLU A 258 -27.70 4.53 14.29
CA GLU A 258 -27.74 5.66 15.23
C GLU A 258 -26.34 6.19 15.58
N THR A 259 -25.27 5.54 15.09
CA THR A 259 -23.89 5.96 15.38
C THR A 259 -23.48 7.19 14.55
N PRO A 260 -22.52 8.01 15.04
CA PRO A 260 -22.02 9.18 14.32
C PRO A 260 -21.43 8.83 12.94
N SER A 261 -21.55 9.75 11.98
CA SER A 261 -21.07 9.59 10.60
C SER A 261 -19.58 9.20 10.52
N ASP A 262 -18.74 9.76 11.40
CA ASP A 262 -17.31 9.47 11.42
C ASP A 262 -16.98 8.07 11.97
N PHE A 263 -17.84 7.52 12.82
CA PHE A 263 -17.73 6.12 13.23
C PHE A 263 -18.09 5.20 12.07
N LYS A 264 -19.17 5.51 11.33
CA LYS A 264 -19.60 4.72 10.17
C LYS A 264 -18.51 4.65 9.10
N LYS A 265 -17.83 5.77 8.79
CA LYS A 265 -16.71 5.83 7.82
C LYS A 265 -15.55 4.89 8.15
N LYS A 266 -15.33 4.56 9.43
CA LYS A 266 -14.24 3.66 9.87
C LYS A 266 -14.55 2.19 9.66
N THR A 267 -15.79 1.86 9.34
CA THR A 267 -16.26 0.49 9.16
C THR A 267 -16.88 0.31 7.78
N THR A 268 -16.87 -0.90 7.26
CA THR A 268 -17.45 -1.19 5.95
C THR A 268 -18.28 -2.47 6.03
N GLY A 269 -19.41 -2.53 5.32
CA GLY A 269 -20.24 -3.75 5.23
C GLY A 269 -21.14 -4.05 6.42
N ILE A 270 -21.45 -3.08 7.26
CA ILE A 270 -22.25 -3.30 8.47
C ILE A 270 -23.68 -2.86 8.21
N ARG A 271 -24.64 -3.72 8.58
CA ARG A 271 -26.07 -3.41 8.51
C ARG A 271 -26.45 -2.44 9.64
N ASP A 272 -27.36 -1.50 9.35
CA ASP A 272 -27.80 -0.50 10.33
C ASP A 272 -28.41 -1.09 11.60
N CYS A 273 -29.02 -2.29 11.51
CA CYS A 273 -29.60 -3.00 12.64
C CYS A 273 -28.56 -3.70 13.55
N LYS A 274 -27.26 -3.69 13.19
CA LYS A 274 -26.21 -4.36 13.98
C LYS A 274 -26.07 -3.66 15.33
N LYS A 275 -26.04 -4.46 16.39
CA LYS A 275 -25.81 -4.00 17.78
C LYS A 275 -24.36 -3.56 17.96
N ILE A 276 -24.15 -2.33 18.42
CA ILE A 276 -22.87 -1.75 18.78
C ILE A 276 -22.86 -1.45 20.27
N TYR A 277 -21.74 -1.75 20.93
CA TYR A 277 -21.54 -1.43 22.34
C TYR A 277 -21.04 0.00 22.48
N ARG A 278 -21.76 0.81 23.24
CA ARG A 278 -21.37 2.15 23.66
C ARG A 278 -20.99 2.11 25.14
N ILE A 279 -19.77 2.53 25.45
CA ILE A 279 -19.27 2.65 26.83
C ILE A 279 -18.95 4.12 27.03
N MET A 280 -19.57 4.74 28.03
CA MET A 280 -19.60 6.20 28.18
C MET A 280 -20.14 6.83 26.88
N ASP A 281 -19.33 7.63 26.18
CA ASP A 281 -19.67 8.26 24.89
C ASP A 281 -18.89 7.70 23.69
N ILE A 282 -18.17 6.59 23.88
CA ILE A 282 -17.37 5.97 22.82
C ILE A 282 -18.02 4.66 22.36
N HIS A 283 -18.16 4.56 21.05
CA HIS A 283 -18.65 3.37 20.37
C HIS A 283 -17.49 2.39 20.13
N MET A 284 -17.68 1.13 20.49
CA MET A 284 -16.73 0.06 20.22
C MET A 284 -16.78 -0.37 18.76
N LEU A 285 -15.62 -0.44 18.12
CA LEU A 285 -15.51 -0.87 16.73
C LEU A 285 -15.83 -2.37 16.59
N PRO A 286 -16.72 -2.75 15.67
CA PRO A 286 -17.02 -4.14 15.37
C PRO A 286 -15.84 -4.78 14.61
N ILE A 287 -15.46 -5.98 15.05
CA ILE A 287 -14.31 -6.72 14.50
C ILE A 287 -14.53 -7.09 13.02
N THR A 288 -15.78 -7.37 12.62
CA THR A 288 -16.15 -7.76 11.25
C THR A 288 -16.31 -6.58 10.28
N GLY A 289 -16.06 -5.34 10.72
CA GLY A 289 -16.29 -4.12 9.94
C GLY A 289 -15.27 -3.83 8.82
N VAL A 290 -14.80 -4.86 8.10
CA VAL A 290 -13.74 -4.75 7.09
C VAL A 290 -14.12 -5.45 5.79
N HIS A 291 -13.73 -4.84 4.68
CA HIS A 291 -13.77 -5.45 3.35
C HIS A 291 -12.38 -5.69 2.79
N HIS A 292 -12.28 -6.72 1.96
CA HIS A 292 -11.06 -6.99 1.21
C HIS A 292 -10.69 -5.78 0.34
N LYS A 293 -9.43 -5.35 0.41
CA LYS A 293 -8.85 -4.40 -0.54
C LYS A 293 -7.83 -5.15 -1.40
N SER A 294 -8.03 -5.12 -2.70
CA SER A 294 -7.07 -5.72 -3.63
C SER A 294 -5.70 -5.05 -3.48
N PRO A 295 -4.62 -5.84 -3.33
CA PRO A 295 -3.27 -5.29 -3.28
C PRO A 295 -2.94 -4.68 -4.64
N MET A 296 -2.45 -3.43 -4.64
CA MET A 296 -1.92 -2.80 -5.84
C MET A 296 -0.41 -3.04 -5.87
N ASN A 297 0.11 -3.55 -6.99
CA ASN A 297 1.54 -3.72 -7.15
C ASN A 297 2.22 -2.34 -7.14
N PHE A 298 3.32 -2.22 -6.42
CA PHE A 298 4.18 -1.05 -6.53
C PHE A 298 4.84 -1.03 -7.91
N SER A 299 5.01 0.15 -8.47
CA SER A 299 5.83 0.31 -9.67
C SER A 299 7.28 0.06 -9.29
N GLN A 300 7.93 -0.92 -9.91
CA GLN A 300 9.34 -1.25 -9.69
C GLN A 300 10.29 -0.09 -10.06
N GLU A 301 9.79 0.93 -10.78
CA GLU A 301 10.55 2.13 -11.12
C GLU A 301 10.57 3.17 -9.99
N ILE A 302 9.67 3.07 -9.00
CA ILE A 302 9.63 3.99 -7.87
C ILE A 302 10.67 3.53 -6.85
N CYS A 303 11.81 4.22 -6.84
CA CYS A 303 12.90 3.98 -5.91
C CYS A 303 13.46 5.29 -5.38
N ASN A 304 13.67 5.37 -4.06
CA ASN A 304 14.22 6.56 -3.40
C ASN A 304 15.67 6.86 -3.82
N TYR A 305 16.38 5.87 -4.36
CA TYR A 305 17.81 5.97 -4.65
C TYR A 305 18.10 6.29 -6.12
N THR A 306 17.15 6.07 -7.04
CA THR A 306 17.33 6.41 -8.46
C THR A 306 16.77 7.80 -8.75
N GLU A 307 17.43 8.57 -9.61
CA GLU A 307 16.93 9.92 -9.99
C GLU A 307 15.55 9.85 -10.64
N LYS A 308 15.33 8.87 -11.53
CA LYS A 308 14.03 8.61 -12.18
C LYS A 308 12.95 8.23 -11.15
N GLY A 309 13.28 7.38 -10.18
CA GLY A 309 12.38 6.97 -9.12
C GLY A 309 12.02 8.14 -8.18
N ARG A 310 13.02 8.91 -7.73
CA ARG A 310 12.80 10.14 -6.95
C ARG A 310 11.92 11.14 -7.68
N LYS A 311 12.17 11.40 -8.97
CA LYS A 311 11.32 12.29 -9.78
C LYS A 311 9.86 11.83 -9.78
N LYS A 312 9.58 10.53 -9.84
CA LYS A 312 8.20 10.00 -9.73
C LYS A 312 7.57 10.25 -8.36
N ILE A 313 8.34 10.06 -7.28
CA ILE A 313 7.87 10.34 -5.92
C ILE A 313 7.56 11.84 -5.75
N HIS A 314 8.51 12.70 -6.14
CA HIS A 314 8.34 14.14 -6.06
C HIS A 314 7.22 14.65 -6.96
N ASN A 315 7.01 14.05 -8.14
CA ASN A 315 5.85 14.35 -8.97
C ASN A 315 4.52 14.04 -8.26
N ASN A 316 4.46 12.95 -7.50
CA ASN A 316 3.28 12.59 -6.68
C ASN A 316 3.14 13.46 -5.43
N GLN A 317 4.22 14.09 -4.96
CA GLN A 317 4.25 15.01 -3.82
C GLN A 317 4.14 16.48 -4.24
N ARG A 318 4.00 16.79 -5.54
CA ARG A 318 3.74 18.16 -5.98
C ARG A 318 2.53 18.68 -5.22
N ALA A 319 2.69 19.79 -4.53
CA ALA A 319 1.62 20.44 -3.80
C ALA A 319 1.62 21.91 -4.23
N VAL A 320 0.48 22.56 -4.05
CA VAL A 320 0.40 24.01 -4.21
C VAL A 320 1.09 24.65 -3.02
N GLU A 321 1.89 25.68 -3.27
CA GLU A 321 2.55 26.46 -2.22
C GLU A 321 1.52 27.04 -1.24
N SER A 322 1.84 27.04 0.06
CA SER A 322 0.91 27.51 1.10
C SER A 322 0.54 28.98 0.93
N SER A 323 1.46 29.81 0.42
CA SER A 323 1.24 31.22 0.07
C SER A 323 0.19 31.36 -1.03
N LYS A 324 0.34 30.64 -2.15
CA LYS A 324 -0.62 30.61 -3.27
C LYS A 324 -1.99 30.11 -2.84
N LEU A 325 -2.04 29.10 -1.96
CA LEU A 325 -3.31 28.58 -1.42
C LEU A 325 -4.04 29.63 -0.58
N LYS A 326 -3.32 30.34 0.31
CA LYS A 326 -3.89 31.41 1.13
C LYS A 326 -4.40 32.55 0.26
N ALA A 327 -3.59 32.99 -0.72
CA ALA A 327 -4.00 34.03 -1.67
C ALA A 327 -5.28 33.61 -2.43
N PHE A 328 -5.36 32.36 -2.90
CA PHE A 328 -6.55 31.86 -3.59
C PHE A 328 -7.80 31.88 -2.70
N GLN A 329 -7.66 31.54 -1.41
CA GLN A 329 -8.78 31.60 -0.46
C GLN A 329 -9.32 33.02 -0.26
N MET A 330 -8.47 34.04 -0.34
CA MET A 330 -8.88 35.45 -0.24
C MET A 330 -9.68 35.93 -1.46
N PHE A 331 -9.52 35.30 -2.62
CA PHE A 331 -10.24 35.64 -3.86
C PHE A 331 -11.52 34.81 -4.07
N LEU A 332 -11.95 34.01 -3.10
CA LEU A 332 -13.20 33.27 -3.19
C LEU A 332 -14.40 34.20 -2.92
N ASN A 333 -15.42 34.11 -3.77
CA ASN A 333 -16.65 34.88 -3.60
C ASN A 333 -17.35 34.52 -2.28
N GLU A 334 -17.74 35.53 -1.50
CA GLU A 334 -18.42 35.32 -0.21
C GLU A 334 -19.86 34.83 -0.36
N ASP A 335 -20.49 35.11 -1.51
CA ASP A 335 -21.88 34.72 -1.82
C ASP A 335 -22.08 33.21 -2.06
N ASP A 336 -20.99 32.45 -2.24
CA ASP A 336 -21.05 31.01 -2.44
C ASP A 336 -21.22 30.23 -1.13
N THR A 337 -21.88 29.07 -1.22
CA THR A 337 -22.09 28.17 -0.08
C THR A 337 -20.75 27.73 0.54
N ILE A 338 -20.74 27.51 1.85
CA ILE A 338 -19.54 27.03 2.58
C ILE A 338 -19.03 25.71 1.98
N GLU A 339 -19.95 24.82 1.60
CA GLU A 339 -19.62 23.55 0.95
C GLU A 339 -18.90 23.75 -0.39
N PHE A 340 -19.41 24.66 -1.23
CA PHE A 340 -18.78 24.97 -2.52
C PHE A 340 -17.37 25.53 -2.32
N ARG A 341 -17.21 26.52 -1.43
CA ARG A 341 -15.89 27.12 -1.15
C ARG A 341 -14.87 26.08 -0.67
N ASN A 342 -15.24 25.22 0.26
CA ASN A 342 -14.36 24.15 0.75
C ASN A 342 -13.97 23.15 -0.36
N ASN A 343 -14.93 22.76 -1.20
CA ASN A 343 -14.67 21.84 -2.30
C ASN A 343 -13.85 22.50 -3.41
N VAL A 344 -14.01 23.80 -3.67
CA VAL A 344 -13.21 24.58 -4.62
C VAL A 344 -11.74 24.65 -4.18
N VAL A 345 -11.46 24.95 -2.90
CA VAL A 345 -10.10 24.91 -2.36
C VAL A 345 -9.48 23.52 -2.52
N SER A 346 -10.25 22.48 -2.17
CA SER A 346 -9.82 21.09 -2.35
C SER A 346 -9.53 20.76 -3.82
N LYS A 347 -10.31 21.33 -4.75
CA LYS A 347 -10.13 21.13 -6.19
C LYS A 347 -8.90 21.85 -6.74
N PHE A 348 -8.63 23.07 -6.27
CA PHE A 348 -7.43 23.83 -6.63
C PHE A 348 -6.16 23.07 -6.26
N VAL A 349 -6.11 22.49 -5.05
CA VAL A 349 -5.01 21.63 -4.60
C VAL A 349 -4.91 20.37 -5.47
N ALA A 350 -6.03 19.70 -5.74
CA ALA A 350 -6.05 18.48 -6.56
C ALA A 350 -5.66 18.71 -8.03
N GLN A 351 -5.85 19.93 -8.55
CA GLN A 351 -5.40 20.33 -9.88
C GLN A 351 -3.99 20.94 -9.88
N TYR A 352 -3.31 20.94 -8.73
CA TYR A 352 -1.97 21.50 -8.55
C TYR A 352 -1.87 22.97 -8.99
N GLY A 353 -2.93 23.75 -8.76
CA GLY A 353 -2.99 25.16 -9.17
C GLY A 353 -3.02 25.36 -10.68
N LYS A 354 -3.38 24.34 -11.47
CA LYS A 354 -3.44 24.42 -12.94
C LYS A 354 -4.86 24.52 -13.46
N CYS A 355 -5.02 25.21 -14.58
CA CYS A 355 -6.29 25.29 -15.29
C CYS A 355 -6.68 23.93 -15.86
N TYR A 356 -7.93 23.50 -15.62
CA TYR A 356 -8.46 22.22 -16.13
C TYR A 356 -8.27 22.06 -17.64
N ILE A 357 -8.61 23.11 -18.40
CA ILE A 357 -8.59 23.12 -19.86
C ILE A 357 -7.16 23.25 -20.36
N THR A 358 -6.51 24.40 -20.15
CA THR A 358 -5.19 24.71 -20.74
C THR A 358 -4.05 23.88 -20.15
N GLY A 359 -4.12 23.53 -18.86
CA GLY A 359 -3.04 22.85 -18.14
C GLY A 359 -1.91 23.78 -17.66
N ASN A 360 -2.03 25.08 -17.93
CA ASN A 360 -1.10 26.10 -17.47
C ASN A 360 -1.31 26.37 -15.97
N GLU A 361 -0.23 26.77 -15.29
CA GLU A 361 -0.29 27.23 -13.91
C GLU A 361 -1.12 28.52 -13.83
N LEU A 362 -1.99 28.59 -12.82
CA LEU A 362 -2.87 29.72 -12.58
C LEU A 362 -2.29 30.56 -11.45
N GLU A 363 -2.22 31.86 -11.68
CA GLU A 363 -2.09 32.79 -10.57
C GLU A 363 -3.38 32.82 -9.74
N PRO A 364 -3.30 32.93 -8.40
CA PRO A 364 -4.46 32.87 -7.52
C PRO A 364 -5.61 33.82 -7.92
N GLU A 365 -5.26 35.02 -8.39
CA GLU A 365 -6.21 36.04 -8.87
C GLU A 365 -6.99 35.62 -10.12
N ASN A 366 -6.38 34.78 -10.95
CA ASN A 366 -6.91 34.35 -12.24
C ASN A 366 -7.61 32.98 -12.17
N ALA A 367 -7.55 32.32 -11.01
CA ALA A 367 -8.18 31.04 -10.77
C ALA A 367 -9.64 31.21 -10.35
N VAL A 368 -10.57 30.56 -11.04
CA VAL A 368 -11.99 30.58 -10.70
C VAL A 368 -12.52 29.16 -10.63
N GLY A 369 -13.21 28.85 -9.52
CA GLY A 369 -13.95 27.60 -9.35
C GLY A 369 -15.31 27.69 -10.05
N ILE A 370 -15.56 26.81 -11.01
CA ILE A 370 -16.84 26.72 -11.69
C ILE A 370 -17.51 25.37 -11.48
N ARG A 371 -18.83 25.37 -11.50
CA ARG A 371 -19.65 24.15 -11.54
C ARG A 371 -19.65 23.58 -12.97
N ILE A 372 -19.41 22.28 -13.12
CA ILE A 372 -19.52 21.58 -14.40
C ILE A 372 -20.98 21.63 -14.87
N LYS A 373 -21.92 21.26 -14.00
CA LYS A 373 -23.36 21.50 -14.16
C LYS A 373 -23.79 22.69 -13.28
N PRO A 374 -24.34 23.77 -13.85
CA PRO A 374 -24.85 24.92 -13.08
C PRO A 374 -26.02 24.56 -12.16
N LYS A 375 -26.27 25.39 -11.13
CA LYS A 375 -27.40 25.23 -10.18
C LYS A 375 -28.76 25.24 -10.88
N GLU A 376 -28.93 26.08 -11.90
CA GLU A 376 -30.11 26.14 -12.78
C GLU A 376 -30.44 24.80 -13.47
N ARG A 377 -29.53 23.83 -13.42
CA ARG A 377 -29.63 22.54 -14.13
C ARG A 377 -29.39 21.34 -13.21
N ASN A 378 -29.81 21.45 -11.95
CA ASN A 378 -29.66 20.42 -10.92
C ASN A 378 -28.19 20.08 -10.63
N GLY A 379 -27.29 21.05 -10.73
CA GLY A 379 -25.90 20.91 -10.32
C GLY A 379 -25.75 21.00 -8.81
N THR A 380 -25.02 20.05 -8.21
CA THR A 380 -24.68 20.05 -6.78
C THR A 380 -23.36 20.78 -6.51
N ASP A 381 -23.12 21.16 -5.25
CA ASP A 381 -21.86 21.72 -4.79
C ASP A 381 -20.81 20.63 -4.43
N ASP A 382 -21.04 19.39 -4.89
CA ASP A 382 -20.15 18.25 -4.69
C ASP A 382 -18.78 18.45 -5.35
N TYR A 383 -17.74 17.92 -4.71
CA TYR A 383 -16.37 17.90 -5.23
C TYR A 383 -16.24 17.34 -6.67
N SER A 384 -17.09 16.39 -7.06
CA SER A 384 -17.10 15.78 -8.39
C SER A 384 -17.63 16.74 -9.48
N ASN A 385 -18.45 17.72 -9.12
CA ASN A 385 -19.08 18.69 -10.02
C ASN A 385 -18.32 20.02 -10.12
N ILE A 386 -17.15 20.15 -9.49
CA ILE A 386 -16.37 21.39 -9.45
C ILE A 386 -15.07 21.24 -10.25
N VAL A 387 -14.68 22.29 -10.97
CA VAL A 387 -13.37 22.42 -11.65
C VAL A 387 -12.82 23.84 -11.54
N ILE A 388 -11.50 23.99 -11.48
CA ILE A 388 -10.82 25.29 -11.56
C ILE A 388 -10.43 25.58 -13.01
N VAL A 389 -10.75 26.79 -13.47
CA VAL A 389 -10.39 27.33 -14.78
C VAL A 389 -9.78 28.71 -14.65
N SER A 390 -9.11 29.18 -15.71
CA SER A 390 -8.68 30.58 -15.81
C SER A 390 -9.89 31.49 -16.09
N LYS A 391 -9.91 32.71 -15.53
CA LYS A 391 -10.85 33.78 -15.91
C LYS A 391 -10.95 33.97 -17.42
N ALA A 392 -9.82 33.93 -18.13
CA ALA A 392 -9.77 34.09 -19.59
C ALA A 392 -10.53 33.00 -20.37
N VAL A 393 -10.80 31.85 -19.74
CA VAL A 393 -11.45 30.70 -20.39
C VAL A 393 -12.97 30.67 -20.10
N ILE A 394 -13.46 31.49 -19.17
CA ILE A 394 -14.90 31.57 -18.84
C ILE A 394 -15.73 31.98 -20.05
N PRO A 395 -15.36 33.03 -20.84
CA PRO A 395 -16.12 33.38 -22.04
C PRO A 395 -16.21 32.22 -23.03
N LEU A 396 -15.14 31.42 -23.18
CA LEU A 396 -15.12 30.26 -24.08
C LEU A 396 -16.05 29.12 -23.61
N ILE A 397 -16.41 29.08 -22.33
CA ILE A 397 -17.32 28.09 -21.75
C ILE A 397 -18.78 28.54 -21.92
N GLU A 398 -19.05 29.83 -21.80
CA GLU A 398 -20.40 30.39 -21.67
C GLU A 398 -20.96 30.99 -22.97
N ASP A 399 -20.10 31.37 -23.91
CA ASP A 399 -20.51 31.97 -25.18
C ASP A 399 -21.24 30.96 -26.08
N LYS A 400 -22.44 31.35 -26.52
CA LYS A 400 -23.32 30.60 -27.43
C LYS A 400 -22.81 30.61 -28.88
N ASN A 401 -21.99 31.59 -29.27
CA ASN A 401 -21.50 31.84 -30.63
C ASN A 401 -19.97 31.66 -30.77
N ALA A 402 -19.38 30.73 -30.02
CA ALA A 402 -17.94 30.49 -30.05
C ALA A 402 -17.48 29.72 -31.33
N ASP A 403 -17.41 30.42 -32.47
CA ASP A 403 -16.68 29.95 -33.67
C ASP A 403 -15.18 30.34 -33.64
N TYR A 404 -14.76 31.18 -32.68
CA TYR A 404 -13.36 31.57 -32.49
C TYR A 404 -12.69 30.79 -31.34
N CYS A 405 -12.01 29.69 -31.69
CA CYS A 405 -11.03 29.03 -30.82
C CYS A 405 -9.78 28.68 -31.64
N SER A 406 -9.11 29.70 -32.18
CA SER A 406 -7.96 29.49 -33.07
C SER A 406 -6.68 29.00 -32.36
N ASN A 407 -6.59 29.01 -31.02
CA ASN A 407 -5.32 28.71 -30.31
C ASN A 407 -5.37 27.54 -29.28
N LEU A 408 -6.40 26.70 -29.28
CA LEU A 408 -6.47 25.52 -28.38
C LEU A 408 -6.07 24.22 -29.09
N SER A 409 -5.24 23.40 -28.45
CA SER A 409 -4.93 22.04 -28.93
C SER A 409 -6.13 21.11 -28.87
N GLU A 410 -6.12 20.04 -29.67
CA GLU A 410 -7.22 19.05 -29.74
C GLU A 410 -7.58 18.45 -28.36
N LYS A 411 -6.57 18.17 -27.52
CA LYS A 411 -6.81 17.68 -26.15
C LYS A 411 -7.53 18.71 -25.27
N GLN A 412 -7.25 20.00 -25.45
CA GLN A 412 -7.90 21.08 -24.71
C GLN A 412 -9.34 21.29 -25.19
N LYS A 413 -9.59 21.18 -26.50
CA LYS A 413 -10.94 21.23 -27.09
C LYS A 413 -11.85 20.12 -26.55
N VAL A 414 -11.35 18.90 -26.40
CA VAL A 414 -12.12 17.78 -25.80
C VAL A 414 -12.58 18.12 -24.38
N LYS A 415 -11.69 18.68 -23.55
CA LYS A 415 -12.04 19.09 -22.17
C LYS A 415 -13.03 20.24 -22.14
N LEU A 416 -12.87 21.24 -23.00
CA LEU A 416 -13.81 22.36 -23.14
C LEU A 416 -15.20 21.86 -23.57
N ASN A 417 -15.25 20.98 -24.58
CA ASN A 417 -16.48 20.39 -25.08
C ASN A 417 -17.18 19.52 -24.03
N ARG A 418 -16.45 18.88 -23.11
CA ARG A 418 -17.05 18.18 -21.97
C ARG A 418 -17.83 19.14 -21.06
N LEU A 419 -17.27 20.31 -20.76
CA LEU A 419 -17.94 21.33 -19.95
C LEU A 419 -19.12 21.96 -20.69
N ARG A 420 -18.96 22.31 -21.98
CA ARG A 420 -20.04 22.84 -22.82
C ARG A 420 -21.21 21.85 -22.95
N ARG A 421 -20.94 20.55 -23.15
CA ARG A 421 -21.98 19.50 -23.17
C ARG A 421 -22.73 19.38 -21.84
N ALA A 422 -22.01 19.42 -20.71
CA ALA A 422 -22.66 19.42 -19.39
C ALA A 422 -23.57 20.65 -19.19
N ARG A 423 -23.24 21.76 -19.85
CA ARG A 423 -24.02 23.00 -19.92
C ARG A 423 -24.97 23.06 -21.13
N LYS A 424 -25.27 21.95 -21.82
CA LYS A 424 -26.08 21.88 -23.07
C LYS A 424 -25.78 22.98 -24.10
N LEU A 425 -24.53 23.43 -24.18
CA LEU A 425 -24.05 24.36 -25.20
C LEU A 425 -23.49 23.59 -26.39
N LYS A 426 -23.56 24.18 -27.59
CA LYS A 426 -23.00 23.57 -28.80
C LYS A 426 -21.48 23.34 -28.61
N PRO A 427 -20.96 22.16 -28.96
CA PRO A 427 -19.52 21.92 -28.91
C PRO A 427 -18.82 22.79 -29.96
N VAL A 428 -17.61 23.24 -29.65
CA VAL A 428 -16.75 23.94 -30.60
C VAL A 428 -16.25 22.94 -31.64
N LYS A 429 -16.34 23.30 -32.92
CA LYS A 429 -15.92 22.44 -34.04
C LYS A 429 -14.39 22.40 -34.14
N GLY A 430 -13.85 21.19 -34.05
CA GLY A 430 -12.45 20.83 -34.24
C GLY A 430 -12.40 19.30 -34.24
N THR A 431 -11.83 18.72 -35.28
CA THR A 431 -11.92 17.28 -35.62
C THR A 431 -11.22 16.39 -34.58
N CYS A 432 -11.98 15.54 -33.89
CA CYS A 432 -11.92 14.08 -34.11
C CYS A 432 -13.03 13.35 -33.35
N LYS A 433 -13.81 12.54 -34.08
CA LYS A 433 -14.50 11.38 -33.51
C LYS A 433 -13.42 10.44 -33.00
N LEU A 434 -13.41 10.16 -31.69
CA LEU A 434 -12.75 8.97 -31.16
C LEU A 434 -13.83 7.91 -30.99
N ALA A 435 -13.61 6.78 -31.65
CA ALA A 435 -14.37 5.54 -31.56
C ALA A 435 -14.42 4.98 -30.13
#